data_AF-A0A2X2BNE2-F1
#
_entry.id   AF-A0A2X2BNE2-F1
#
_cell.length_a   1.000
_cell.length_b   1.000
_cell.length_c   1.000
_cell.angle_alpha   90.00
_cell.angle_beta   90.00
_cell.angle_gamma   90.00
#
_symmetry.space_group_name_H-M   'P 1'
#
loop_
_entity.id
_entity.type
_entity.pdbx_description
1 polymer ?
#
loop_
_entity_poly.entity_id
_entity_poly.type
_entity_poly.pdbx_seq_one_letter_code
_entity_poly.pdbx_strand_id
1 'polypeptide(L)'
;MTIFPKNCQPIIKELSIAKIVEEINKLNFTKTIGYTIEEKNNGLIFIFDDKLSVNDKEKFNAYIKKQAAFFGRKFIFYRENKVNINLKK
;
A
#
# COMPACT_ATOMS: atom_id res chain seq x y z
N MET A 1 -3.96 31.58 13.15
CA MET A 1 -5.00 30.74 13.78
C MET A 1 -4.39 29.38 14.06
N THR A 2 -3.99 29.08 15.30
CA THR A 2 -3.48 27.76 15.67
C THR A 2 -4.66 26.89 16.08
N ILE A 3 -4.86 25.79 15.35
CA ILE A 3 -6.01 24.88 15.47
C ILE A 3 -6.02 24.15 16.83
N PHE A 4 -4.89 24.15 17.56
CA PHE A 4 -4.75 23.50 18.86
C PHE A 4 -4.07 24.41 19.90
N PRO A 5 -4.46 24.32 21.19
CA PRO A 5 -3.82 25.05 22.27
C PRO A 5 -2.39 24.56 22.52
N LYS A 6 -1.51 25.44 23.03
CA LYS A 6 -0.05 25.18 23.15
C LYS A 6 0.32 23.91 23.93
N ASN A 7 -0.54 23.48 24.83
CA ASN A 7 -0.41 22.30 25.68
C ASN A 7 -1.03 21.02 25.06
N CYS A 8 -1.60 21.11 23.87
CA CYS A 8 -2.21 19.99 23.15
C CYS A 8 -1.72 19.97 21.69
N GLN A 9 -0.41 20.02 21.51
CA GLN A 9 0.18 19.93 20.18
C GLN A 9 0.16 18.48 19.70
N PRO A 10 -0.36 18.20 18.49
CA PRO A 10 -0.31 16.86 17.94
C PRO A 10 1.15 16.47 17.70
N ILE A 11 1.51 15.24 18.08
CA ILE A 11 2.78 14.64 17.67
C ILE A 11 2.64 14.23 16.21
N ILE A 12 3.27 14.98 15.31
CA ILE A 12 3.36 14.60 13.90
C ILE A 12 4.39 13.49 13.78
N LYS A 13 3.95 12.25 13.54
CA LYS A 13 4.84 11.16 13.18
C LYS A 13 4.92 11.10 11.66
N GLU A 14 6.08 11.43 11.13
CA GLU A 14 6.37 11.25 9.71
C GLU A 14 6.39 9.76 9.37
N LEU A 15 5.76 9.41 8.25
CA LEU A 15 5.78 8.06 7.71
C LEU A 15 6.40 8.10 6.33
N SER A 16 7.56 7.45 6.16
CA SER A 16 8.21 7.37 4.87
C SER A 16 7.62 6.21 4.04
N ILE A 17 7.63 6.37 2.71
CA ILE A 17 7.29 5.31 1.77
C ILE A 17 8.14 4.06 2.05
N ALA A 18 9.44 4.23 2.34
CA ALA A 18 10.33 3.15 2.71
C ALA A 18 9.82 2.31 3.89
N LYS A 19 9.24 2.94 4.90
CA LYS A 19 8.68 2.23 6.07
C LYS A 19 7.40 1.47 5.74
N ILE A 20 6.56 2.01 4.85
CA ILE A 20 5.39 1.29 4.32
C ILE A 20 5.85 0.05 3.56
N VAL A 21 6.86 0.19 2.71
CA VAL A 21 7.44 -0.90 1.91
C VAL A 21 8.04 -1.98 2.81
N GLU A 22 8.77 -1.59 3.86
CA GLU A 22 9.32 -2.52 4.85
C GLU A 22 8.21 -3.34 5.52
N GLU A 23 7.12 -2.70 5.94
CA GLU A 23 5.98 -3.38 6.56
C GLU A 23 5.25 -4.32 5.60
N ILE A 24 5.10 -3.94 4.33
CA ILE A 24 4.52 -4.79 3.29
C ILE A 24 5.43 -5.99 3.01
N ASN A 25 6.74 -5.80 2.99
CA ASN A 25 7.71 -6.87 2.79
C ASN A 25 7.75 -7.92 3.92
N LYS A 26 7.12 -7.63 5.07
CA LYS A 26 6.90 -8.62 6.15
C LYS A 26 5.79 -9.61 5.80
N LEU A 27 4.92 -9.31 4.83
CA LEU A 27 3.88 -10.23 4.38
C LEU A 27 4.50 -11.37 3.58
N ASN A 28 4.15 -12.62 3.91
CA ASN A 28 4.85 -13.77 3.33
C ASN A 28 4.77 -13.87 1.79
N PHE A 29 3.67 -13.41 1.18
CA PHE A 29 3.48 -13.53 -0.27
C PHE A 29 4.36 -12.55 -1.07
N THR A 30 4.86 -11.47 -0.48
CA THR A 30 5.78 -10.53 -1.16
C THR A 30 7.19 -11.10 -1.29
N LYS A 31 7.47 -12.23 -0.62
CA LYS A 31 8.72 -12.99 -0.79
C LYS A 31 8.67 -13.91 -2.01
N THR A 32 7.47 -14.25 -2.46
CA THR A 32 7.23 -15.18 -3.58
C THR A 32 6.79 -14.48 -4.85
N ILE A 33 6.11 -13.33 -4.72
CA ILE A 33 5.57 -12.56 -5.84
C ILE A 33 6.29 -11.21 -5.90
N GLY A 34 6.91 -10.93 -7.05
CA GLY A 34 7.50 -9.63 -7.33
C GLY A 34 6.44 -8.55 -7.47
N TYR A 35 6.81 -7.31 -7.15
CA TYR A 35 5.94 -6.17 -7.37
C TYR A 35 6.75 -4.90 -7.64
N THR A 36 6.12 -3.98 -8.36
CA THR A 36 6.62 -2.62 -8.57
C THR A 36 5.71 -1.62 -7.86
N ILE A 37 6.26 -0.46 -7.51
CA ILE A 37 5.52 0.61 -6.84
C ILE A 37 5.46 1.79 -7.82
N GLU A 38 4.25 2.26 -8.09
CA GLU A 38 3.99 3.48 -8.87
C GLU A 38 3.40 4.54 -7.93
N GLU A 39 4.01 5.74 -7.91
CA GLU A 39 3.48 6.89 -7.19
C GLU A 39 2.58 7.71 -8.11
N LYS A 40 1.29 7.84 -7.77
CA LYS A 40 0.32 8.58 -8.59
C LYS A 40 -0.76 9.23 -7.73
N ASN A 41 -1.10 10.49 -8.03
CA ASN A 41 -2.16 11.24 -7.35
C ASN A 41 -2.02 11.24 -5.80
N ASN A 42 -0.80 11.39 -5.28
CA ASN A 42 -0.47 11.30 -3.85
C ASN A 42 -0.83 9.95 -3.21
N GLY A 43 -0.82 8.87 -3.99
CA GLY A 43 -1.00 7.50 -3.51
C GLY A 43 0.06 6.54 -4.07
N LEU A 44 0.25 5.45 -3.35
CA LEU A 44 1.12 4.34 -3.71
C LEU A 44 0.29 3.24 -4.36
N ILE A 45 0.67 2.83 -5.56
CA ILE A 45 0.03 1.73 -6.28
C ILE A 45 1.03 0.57 -6.36
N PHE A 46 0.70 -0.53 -5.69
CA PHE A 46 1.45 -1.78 -5.77
C PHE A 46 0.99 -2.59 -6.98
N ILE A 47 1.90 -2.86 -7.90
CA ILE A 47 1.64 -3.60 -9.13
C ILE A 47 2.35 -4.94 -9.00
N PHE A 48 1.59 -6.00 -8.71
CA PHE A 48 2.13 -7.35 -8.53
C PHE A 48 2.35 -8.03 -9.87
N ASP A 49 3.50 -8.67 -10.07
CA ASP A 49 3.87 -9.30 -11.33
C ASP A 49 2.93 -10.48 -11.70
N ASP A 50 2.41 -11.16 -10.68
CA ASP A 50 1.50 -12.29 -10.80
C ASP A 50 0.15 -12.04 -10.13
N LYS A 51 -0.81 -12.94 -10.40
CA LYS A 51 -2.07 -12.99 -9.66
C LYS A 51 -1.81 -13.40 -8.21
N LEU A 52 -2.35 -12.60 -7.30
CA LEU A 52 -2.43 -12.94 -5.89
C LEU A 52 -3.46 -14.06 -5.70
N SER A 53 -3.15 -15.01 -4.81
CA SER A 53 -4.15 -15.97 -4.37
C SER A 53 -5.26 -15.26 -3.58
N VAL A 54 -6.43 -15.88 -3.45
CA VAL A 54 -7.55 -15.32 -2.66
C VAL A 54 -7.09 -14.98 -1.22
N ASN A 55 -6.33 -15.88 -0.60
CA ASN A 55 -5.79 -15.70 0.74
C ASN A 55 -4.81 -14.50 0.83
N ASP A 56 -3.99 -14.28 -0.19
CA ASP A 56 -3.04 -13.16 -0.21
C ASP A 56 -3.76 -11.82 -0.43
N LYS A 57 -4.81 -11.81 -1.26
CA LYS A 57 -5.69 -10.64 -1.42
C LYS A 57 -6.36 -10.27 -0.10
N GLU A 58 -6.87 -11.24 0.65
CA GLU A 58 -7.48 -10.99 1.95
C GLU A 58 -6.49 -10.41 2.96
N LYS A 59 -5.27 -10.96 3.03
CA LYS A 59 -4.19 -10.45 3.89
C LYS A 59 -3.79 -9.02 3.51
N PHE A 60 -3.64 -8.74 2.22
CA PHE A 60 -3.27 -7.40 1.77
C PHE A 60 -4.40 -6.39 1.98
N ASN A 61 -5.65 -6.78 1.72
CA ASN A 61 -6.81 -5.94 2.04
C ASN A 61 -6.91 -5.64 3.54
N ALA A 62 -6.63 -6.62 4.41
CA ALA A 62 -6.60 -6.41 5.85
C ALA A 62 -5.49 -5.42 6.25
N TYR A 63 -4.30 -5.53 5.66
CA TYR A 63 -3.22 -4.56 5.84
C TYR A 63 -3.64 -3.16 5.40
N ILE A 64 -4.16 -3.00 4.18
CA ILE A 64 -4.63 -1.70 3.65
C ILE A 64 -5.69 -1.11 4.56
N LYS A 65 -6.66 -1.92 5.03
CA LYS A 65 -7.71 -1.46 5.94
C LYS A 65 -7.15 -0.94 7.26
N LYS A 66 -6.13 -1.62 7.81
CA LYS A 66 -5.42 -1.16 9.02
C LYS A 66 -4.72 0.18 8.75
N GLN A 67 -3.97 0.30 7.65
CA GLN A 67 -3.30 1.56 7.31
C GLN A 67 -4.30 2.69 7.04
N ALA A 68 -5.41 2.40 6.36
CA ALA A 68 -6.47 3.37 6.08
C ALA A 68 -7.17 3.88 7.35
N ALA A 69 -7.17 3.11 8.44
CA ALA A 69 -7.64 3.58 9.74
C ALA A 69 -6.71 4.62 10.36
N PHE A 70 -5.41 4.57 10.05
CA PHE A 70 -4.42 5.54 10.53
C PHE A 70 -4.26 6.75 9.61
N PHE A 71 -4.29 6.55 8.28
CA PHE A 71 -3.96 7.58 7.28
C PHE A 71 -5.15 8.05 6.42
N GLY A 72 -6.33 7.45 6.60
CA GLY A 72 -7.48 7.65 5.73
C GLY A 72 -7.45 6.74 4.49
N ARG A 73 -8.62 6.56 3.85
CA ARG A 73 -8.89 5.56 2.79
C ARG A 73 -8.26 5.87 1.41
N LYS A 74 -7.21 6.69 1.30
CA LYS A 74 -6.80 7.25 -0.01
C LYS A 74 -5.30 7.20 -0.34
N PHE A 75 -4.51 6.34 0.33
CA PHE A 75 -3.04 6.36 0.14
C PHE A 75 -2.43 5.08 -0.46
N ILE A 76 -3.00 3.89 -0.24
CA ILE A 76 -2.40 2.62 -0.71
C ILE A 76 -3.42 1.87 -1.57
N PHE A 77 -2.99 1.50 -2.77
CA PHE A 77 -3.77 0.77 -3.76
C PHE A 77 -2.97 -0.41 -4.30
N TYR A 78 -3.65 -1.38 -4.93
CA TYR A 78 -2.97 -2.44 -5.67
C TYR A 78 -3.70 -2.83 -6.95
N ARG A 79 -2.93 -3.39 -7.88
CA ARG A 79 -3.43 -4.12 -9.05
C ARG A 79 -2.50 -5.28 -9.37
N GLU A 80 -3.04 -6.29 -10.02
CA GLU A 80 -2.27 -7.40 -10.59
C GLU A 80 -1.86 -6.98 -12.01
N ASN A 81 -0.61 -7.23 -12.37
CA ASN A 81 -0.09 -6.88 -13.68
C ASN A 81 -0.82 -7.71 -14.74
N LYS A 82 -1.30 -7.06 -15.79
CA LYS A 82 -2.05 -7.71 -16.88
C LYS A 82 -1.13 -8.19 -18.02
N VAL A 83 0.16 -8.37 -17.76
CA VAL A 83 1.13 -8.82 -18.77
C VAL A 83 0.96 -10.33 -18.99
N ASN A 84 -0.17 -10.70 -19.59
CA ASN A 84 -0.32 -11.80 -20.53
C ASN A 84 -1.77 -11.88 -21.03
N ILE A 85 -2.29 -10.77 -21.57
CA ILE A 85 -3.10 -10.92 -22.78
C ILE A 85 -2.10 -10.77 -23.92
N ASN A 86 -1.41 -11.88 -24.22
CA ASN A 86 -0.83 -12.07 -25.53
C ASN A 86 -2.02 -12.02 -26.51
N LEU A 87 -2.32 -10.82 -27.01
CA LEU A 87 -3.16 -10.64 -28.18
C LEU A 87 -2.37 -11.32 -29.30
N LYS A 88 -2.61 -12.62 -29.48
CA LYS A 88 -2.27 -13.32 -30.72
C LYS A 88 -2.95 -12.52 -31.84
N LYS A 89 -2.18 -11.67 -32.51
CA LYS A 89 -2.48 -11.23 -33.86
C LYS A 89 -2.09 -12.34 -34.81
#